data_AF-A0A7V6EC80-F1
#
_entry.id   AF-A0A7V6EC80-F1
#
_cell.length_a   1.000
_cell.length_b   1.000
_cell.length_c   1.000
_cell.angle_alpha   90.00
_cell.angle_beta   90.00
_cell.angle_gamma   90.00
#
_symmetry.space_group_name_H-M   'P 1'
#
loop_
_entity.id
_entity.type
_entity.pdbx_description
1 polymer ?
#
loop_
_entity_poly.entity_id
_entity_poly.type
_entity_poly.pdbx_seq_one_letter_code
_entity_poly.pdbx_strand_id
1 'polypeptide(L)' 'MTTRKTPRYESLEDHAGDITKKARESEGYSIEKLAQHLDIDQITFEHFEKTGVAPKNLNIISLCQFLKLNYKAF' A
#
# COMPACT_ATOMS: atom_id res chain seq x y z
N MET A 1 6.28 12.89 33.89
CA MET A 1 7.16 13.30 32.78
C MET A 1 6.71 12.55 31.55
N THR A 2 5.92 13.18 30.69
CA THR A 2 5.43 12.57 29.44
C THR A 2 6.58 12.58 28.42
N THR A 3 7.13 11.41 28.14
CA THR A 3 8.10 11.23 27.07
C THR A 3 7.44 11.62 25.75
N ARG A 4 8.01 12.62 25.11
CA ARG A 4 7.57 13.16 23.82
C ARG A 4 7.52 12.02 22.81
N LYS A 5 6.31 11.64 22.38
CA LYS A 5 6.12 10.81 21.19
C LYS A 5 6.77 11.57 20.04
N THR A 6 7.92 11.08 19.60
CA THR A 6 8.51 11.45 18.32
C THR A 6 7.41 11.32 17.26
N PRO A 7 7.06 12.36 16.49
CA PRO A 7 6.11 12.21 15.41
C PRO A 7 6.77 11.34 14.33
N ARG A 8 6.59 10.03 14.45
CA ARG A 8 7.07 9.05 13.48
C ARG A 8 6.04 9.00 12.36
N TYR A 9 6.23 9.78 11.30
CA TYR A 9 5.69 9.56 9.95
C TYR A 9 4.35 8.80 9.83
N GLU A 10 3.36 9.17 10.66
CA GLU A 10 2.15 8.36 10.91
C GLU A 10 1.04 8.62 9.86
N SER A 11 1.35 9.18 8.69
CA SER A 11 0.29 9.77 7.84
C SER A 11 0.41 9.56 6.33
N LEU A 12 1.41 8.82 5.84
CA LEU A 12 1.46 8.44 4.41
C LEU A 12 1.41 6.92 4.21
N GLU A 13 2.10 6.17 5.07
CA GLU A 13 2.09 4.70 5.03
C GLU A 13 0.71 4.12 5.40
N ASP A 14 0.05 4.66 6.42
CA ASP A 14 -1.29 4.21 6.85
C ASP A 14 -2.37 4.40 5.76
N HIS A 15 -2.21 5.41 4.91
CA HIS A 15 -3.15 5.72 3.83
C HIS A 15 -2.93 4.81 2.60
N ALA A 16 -1.70 4.36 2.39
CA ALA A 16 -1.32 3.59 1.21
C ALA A 16 -2.04 2.23 1.14
N GLY A 17 -2.12 1.53 2.27
CA GLY A 17 -2.82 0.24 2.38
C GLY A 17 -4.32 0.37 2.15
N ASP A 18 -4.98 1.35 2.78
CA ASP A 18 -6.43 1.57 2.66
C ASP A 18 -6.83 2.02 1.24
N ILE A 19 -6.06 2.93 0.62
CA ILE A 19 -6.30 3.37 -0.75
C ILE A 19 -6.11 2.20 -1.73
N THR A 20 -5.06 1.39 -1.55
CA THR A 20 -4.82 0.20 -2.37
C THR A 20 -5.97 -0.80 -2.23
N LYS A 21 -6.41 -1.07 -1.00
CA LYS A 21 -7.52 -1.98 -0.73
C LYS A 21 -8.79 -1.52 -1.42
N LYS A 22 -9.18 -0.25 -1.23
CA LYS A 22 -10.38 0.33 -1.86
C LYS A 22 -10.31 0.29 -3.38
N ALA A 23 -9.17 0.63 -3.97
CA ALA A 23 -9.01 0.60 -5.42
C ALA A 23 -9.05 -0.82 -5.98
N ARG A 24 -8.43 -1.78 -5.28
CA ARG A 24 -8.50 -3.20 -5.61
C ARG A 24 -9.94 -3.71 -5.57
N GLU A 25 -10.68 -3.40 -4.49
CA GLU A 25 -12.09 -3.81 -4.34
C GLU A 25 -12.99 -3.13 -5.39
N SER A 26 -12.75 -1.85 -5.70
CA SER A 26 -13.51 -1.09 -6.70
C SER A 26 -13.33 -1.64 -8.12
N GLU A 27 -12.10 -1.99 -8.50
CA GLU A 27 -11.79 -2.51 -9.84
C GLU A 27 -11.97 -4.04 -9.93
N GLY A 28 -12.24 -4.72 -8.80
CA GLY A 28 -12.40 -6.18 -8.76
C GLY A 28 -11.10 -6.95 -8.97
N TYR A 29 -9.95 -6.38 -8.60
CA TYR A 29 -8.66 -7.07 -8.71
C TYR A 29 -8.44 -8.06 -7.55
N SER A 30 -7.95 -9.25 -7.87
CA SER A 30 -7.48 -10.21 -6.87
C SER A 30 -6.09 -9.83 -6.36
N ILE A 31 -5.82 -10.13 -5.09
CA ILE A 31 -4.51 -9.88 -4.47
C ILE A 31 -3.40 -10.59 -5.24
N GLU A 32 -3.61 -11.84 -5.66
CA GLU A 32 -2.64 -12.58 -6.49
C GLU A 32 -2.24 -11.85 -7.76
N LYS A 33 -3.20 -11.23 -8.46
CA LYS A 33 -2.93 -10.53 -9.71
C LYS A 33 -2.09 -9.27 -9.47
N LEU A 34 -2.34 -8.56 -8.37
CA LEU A 34 -1.57 -7.39 -7.98
C LEU A 34 -0.17 -7.78 -7.50
N ALA A 35 -0.08 -8.83 -6.69
CA ALA A 35 1.20 -9.37 -6.21
C ALA A 35 2.09 -9.81 -7.38
N GLN A 36 1.53 -10.56 -8.35
CA GLN A 36 2.22 -10.95 -9.58
C GLN A 36 2.65 -9.74 -10.43
N HIS A 37 1.80 -8.73 -10.56
CA HIS A 37 2.14 -7.53 -11.34
C HIS A 37 3.28 -6.71 -10.70
N LEU A 38 3.36 -6.76 -9.38
CA LEU A 38 4.37 -6.05 -8.59
C LEU A 38 5.62 -6.88 -8.33
N ASP A 39 5.68 -8.12 -8.84
CA ASP A 39 6.76 -9.08 -8.60
C ASP A 39 7.04 -9.28 -7.09
N ILE A 40 5.97 -9.34 -6.29
CA ILE A 40 6.05 -9.62 -4.86
C ILE A 40 5.16 -10.79 -4.46
N ASP A 41 5.47 -11.37 -3.30
CA ASP A 41 4.67 -12.43 -2.71
C ASP A 41 3.27 -11.92 -2.28
N GLN A 42 2.27 -12.78 -2.42
CA GLN A 42 0.91 -12.48 -1.97
C GLN A 42 0.88 -12.10 -0.49
N ILE A 43 1.62 -12.85 0.35
CA ILE A 43 1.70 -12.60 1.80
C ILE A 43 2.27 -11.21 2.07
N THR A 44 3.26 -10.80 1.28
CA THR A 44 3.89 -9.48 1.36
C THR A 44 2.91 -8.38 0.96
N PHE A 45 2.11 -8.60 -0.09
CA PHE A 45 1.06 -7.67 -0.49
C PHE A 45 -0.07 -7.58 0.55
N GLU A 46 -0.53 -8.70 1.10
CA GLU A 46 -1.54 -8.73 2.17
C GLU A 46 -1.06 -8.01 3.43
N HIS A 47 0.22 -8.18 3.77
CA HIS A 47 0.82 -7.46 4.87
C HIS A 47 0.81 -5.95 4.61
N PHE A 48 1.20 -5.51 3.41
CA PHE A 48 1.12 -4.11 2.99
C PHE A 48 -0.33 -3.57 3.05
N GLU A 49 -1.31 -4.31 2.55
CA GLU A 49 -2.72 -3.91 2.57
C GLU A 49 -3.22 -3.74 4.02
N LYS A 50 -2.75 -4.57 4.95
CA LYS A 50 -3.13 -4.53 6.37
C LYS A 50 -2.40 -3.49 7.21
N THR A 51 -1.10 -3.31 6.96
CA THR A 51 -0.24 -2.48 7.82
C THR A 51 0.06 -1.12 7.21
N GLY A 52 -0.23 -0.93 5.92
CA GLY A 52 0.17 0.26 5.17
C GLY A 52 1.67 0.34 4.88
N VAL A 53 2.46 -0.57 5.44
CA VAL A 53 3.92 -0.57 5.31
C VAL A 53 4.30 -1.20 3.99
N ALA A 54 4.73 -0.36 3.05
CA ALA A 54 5.22 -0.84 1.77
C ALA A 54 6.55 -1.59 1.96
N PRO A 55 6.69 -2.79 1.38
CA PRO A 55 7.98 -3.47 1.29
C PRO A 55 9.01 -2.55 0.63
N LYS A 56 10.27 -2.64 1.07
CA LYS A 56 11.38 -1.89 0.45
C LYS A 56 11.51 -2.12 -1.06
N ASN A 57 11.08 -3.29 -1.53
CA ASN A 57 11.12 -3.69 -2.93
C ASN A 57 9.78 -3.46 -3.66
N LEU A 58 8.74 -2.96 -2.98
CA LEU A 58 7.46 -2.68 -3.59
C LEU A 58 7.54 -1.40 -4.40
N ASN A 59 7.29 -1.51 -5.70
CA ASN A 59 7.16 -0.36 -6.56
C ASN A 59 5.75 0.24 -6.44
N ILE A 60 5.57 1.15 -5.47
CA ILE A 60 4.29 1.86 -5.24
C ILE A 60 3.84 2.62 -6.49
N ILE A 61 4.78 3.14 -7.29
CA ILE A 61 4.45 3.85 -8.53
C ILE A 61 3.77 2.91 -9.53
N SER A 62 4.34 1.72 -9.74
CA SER A 62 3.72 0.69 -10.61
C SER A 62 2.35 0.26 -10.08
N LEU A 63 2.20 0.12 -8.75
CA LEU A 63 0.91 -0.19 -8.12
C LEU A 63 -0.13 0.90 -8.40
N CYS A 64 0.25 2.16 -8.19
CA CYS A 64 -0.63 3.29 -8.45
C CYS A 64 -1.02 3.38 -9.93
N GLN A 65 -0.09 3.14 -10.86
CA GLN A 65 -0.38 3.10 -12.28
C GLN A 65 -1.34 1.97 -12.64
N PHE A 66 -1.13 0.77 -12.10
CA PHE A 66 -1.98 -0.39 -12.35
C PHE A 66 -3.40 -0.19 -11.84
N LEU A 67 -3.54 0.35 -10.63
CA LEU A 67 -4.82 0.66 -10.00
C LEU A 67 -5.42 1.99 -10.49
N LYS A 68 -4.79 2.65 -11.47
CA LYS A 68 -5.16 3.98 -11.98
C LYS A 68 -5.35 5.02 -10.85
N LEU A 69 -4.63 4.84 -9.76
CA LEU A 69 -4.62 5.74 -8.63
C LEU A 69 -3.82 7.00 -9.00
N ASN A 70 -4.35 8.15 -8.61
CA ASN A 70 -3.58 9.38 -8.69
C ASN A 70 -2.48 9.30 -7.62
N TYR A 71 -1.21 9.21 -8.03
CA TYR A 71 -0.08 9.18 -7.09
C TYR A 71 -0.01 10.41 -6.18
N LYS A 72 -0.73 11.50 -6.51
CA LYS A 72 -0.95 12.66 -5.63
C LYS A 72 -1.83 12.38 -4.40
N ALA A 73 -2.50 11.23 -4.36
CA ALA A 73 -3.30 10.76 -3.22
C ALA A 73 -2.45 9.98 -2.19
N PHE A 74 -1.18 9.72 -2.49
CA PHE A 74 -0.16 9.13 -1.64
C PHE A 74 0.91 10.18 -1.31
#